data_AF-A0A3C1UE44-F1
#
_entry.id   AF-A0A3C1UE44-F1
#
_cell.length_a   1.000
_cell.length_b   1.000
_cell.length_c   1.000
_cell.angle_alpha   90.00
_cell.angle_beta   90.00
_cell.angle_gamma   90.00
#
_symmetry.space_group_name_H-M   'P 1'
#
loop_
_entity.id
_entity.type
_entity.pdbx_description
1 polymer ?
#
loop_
_entity_poly.entity_id
_entity_poly.type
_entity_poly.pdbx_seq_one_letter_code
_entity_poly.pdbx_strand_id
1 'polypeptide(L)'
;DASTIDRMVKDTRFTNFLNLQGTVNTYRFNQAHTTLDYKLVPVWKNNAGRFRESRDQKGLITNCEPDRETGIIAFSVAVNFGGLQKDEAFLSNPSNFTIQSQNGFTMKVEKIMPTDITGNTKTYLDGMTHVITFTGKMNTAKEEINVNLRNDFPAWIAQSTSDDDSSASTAGFANTTFGLERFLRGIYDAFSASQANYTSMTIKLEK
;
A
#
# COMPACT_ATOMS: atom_id res chain seq x y z
N ASP A 1 12.54 18.89 6.73
CA ASP A 1 11.17 19.14 6.24
C ASP A 1 10.70 17.91 5.48
N ALA A 2 9.58 17.30 5.90
CA ALA A 2 9.03 16.08 5.28
C ALA A 2 8.71 16.27 3.78
N SER A 3 8.35 17.49 3.36
CA SER A 3 8.05 17.82 1.97
C SER A 3 9.27 17.69 1.04
N THR A 4 10.49 17.80 1.55
CA THR A 4 11.70 17.61 0.76
C THR A 4 11.93 16.13 0.44
N ILE A 5 11.76 15.24 1.42
CA ILE A 5 11.88 13.79 1.19
C ILE A 5 10.72 13.31 0.30
N ASP A 6 9.50 13.80 0.51
CA ASP A 6 8.37 13.44 -0.36
C ASP A 6 8.56 13.94 -1.80
N ARG A 7 9.19 15.10 -2.00
CA ARG A 7 9.59 15.58 -3.33
C ARG A 7 10.67 14.70 -3.96
N MET A 8 11.69 14.30 -3.19
CA MET A 8 12.74 13.39 -3.69
C MET A 8 12.14 12.04 -4.09
N VAL A 9 11.22 11.50 -3.30
CA VAL A 9 10.61 10.20 -3.57
C VAL A 9 9.67 10.23 -4.79
N LYS A 10 9.07 11.38 -5.10
CA LYS A 10 8.32 11.61 -6.34
C LYS A 10 9.22 11.76 -7.57
N ASP A 11 10.50 12.08 -7.38
CA ASP A 11 11.47 12.20 -8.45
C ASP A 11 12.03 10.82 -8.80
N THR A 12 11.86 10.43 -10.06
CA THR A 12 12.25 9.13 -10.59
C THR A 12 13.75 8.83 -10.49
N ARG A 13 14.57 9.85 -10.22
CA ARG A 13 16.01 9.68 -9.95
C ARG A 13 16.30 9.09 -8.57
N PHE A 14 15.38 9.22 -7.62
CA PHE A 14 15.54 8.74 -6.24
C PHE A 14 14.55 7.63 -5.86
N THR A 15 13.78 7.10 -6.80
CA THR A 15 12.84 5.99 -6.55
C THR A 15 13.53 4.72 -6.01
N ASN A 16 14.81 4.51 -6.36
CA ASN A 16 15.65 3.42 -5.86
C ASN A 16 16.56 3.81 -4.69
N PHE A 17 16.37 4.97 -4.06
CA PHE A 17 17.26 5.44 -2.98
C PHE A 17 17.36 4.45 -1.81
N LEU A 18 16.29 3.72 -1.50
CA LEU A 18 16.29 2.68 -0.47
C LEU A 18 16.57 1.27 -1.00
N ASN A 19 16.88 1.11 -2.28
CA ASN A 19 17.19 -0.19 -2.89
C ASN A 19 18.66 -0.22 -3.30
N LEU A 20 19.54 -0.14 -2.30
CA LEU A 20 20.99 -0.12 -2.46
C LEU A 20 21.54 -1.54 -2.59
N GLN A 21 22.45 -1.75 -3.53
CA GLN A 21 23.10 -3.05 -3.75
C GLN A 21 23.80 -3.52 -2.46
N GLY A 22 23.56 -4.79 -2.08
CA GLY A 22 24.14 -5.40 -0.88
C GLY A 22 23.31 -5.19 0.40
N THR A 23 22.18 -4.49 0.32
CA THR A 23 21.30 -4.28 1.47
C THR A 23 20.30 -5.41 1.60
N VAL A 24 20.16 -5.98 2.79
CA VAL A 24 19.17 -7.05 3.08
C VAL A 24 17.80 -6.46 3.40
N ASN A 25 17.77 -5.42 4.23
CA ASN A 25 16.54 -4.75 4.66
C ASN A 25 16.70 -3.23 4.62
N THR A 26 15.67 -2.52 4.19
CA THR A 26 15.59 -1.06 4.36
C THR A 26 14.27 -0.67 5.00
N TYR A 27 14.29 0.43 5.73
CA TYR A 27 13.09 0.96 6.36
C TYR A 27 13.09 2.47 6.32
N ARG A 28 11.98 3.02 5.82
CA ARG A 28 11.67 4.44 5.92
C ARG A 28 10.67 4.67 7.04
N PHE A 29 10.98 5.61 7.92
CA PHE A 29 10.00 6.21 8.82
C PHE A 29 9.12 7.16 8.00
N ASN A 30 7.88 6.77 7.75
CA ASN A 30 6.89 7.61 7.07
C ASN A 30 6.04 8.33 8.12
N GLN A 31 5.63 9.55 7.83
CA GLN A 31 4.52 10.15 8.57
C GLN A 31 3.23 9.37 8.30
N ALA A 32 2.41 9.20 9.33
CA ALA A 32 1.11 8.57 9.19
C ALA A 32 0.16 9.38 8.28
N HIS A 33 -0.83 8.71 7.69
CA HIS A 33 -1.79 9.25 6.71
C HIS A 33 -1.16 9.92 5.47
N THR A 34 -0.16 9.27 4.87
CA THR A 34 0.27 9.67 3.52
C THR A 34 -0.92 9.55 2.57
N THR A 35 -1.36 10.67 2.00
CA THR A 35 -2.45 10.69 1.01
C THR A 35 -2.00 9.94 -0.23
N LEU A 36 -2.77 8.93 -0.64
CA LEU A 36 -2.49 8.19 -1.87
C LEU A 36 -3.15 8.85 -3.05
N ASP A 37 -2.41 8.93 -4.15
CA ASP A 37 -3.05 9.07 -5.45
C ASP A 37 -3.50 7.70 -5.93
N TYR A 38 -4.74 7.67 -6.41
CA TYR A 38 -5.33 6.49 -7.01
C TYR A 38 -6.31 6.89 -8.10
N LYS A 39 -6.51 5.98 -9.05
CA LYS A 39 -7.40 6.13 -10.21
C LYS A 39 -8.17 4.85 -10.44
N LEU A 40 -9.46 4.93 -10.77
CA LEU A 40 -10.18 3.77 -11.25
C LEU A 40 -9.57 3.27 -12.56
N VAL A 41 -9.42 1.96 -12.72
CA VAL A 41 -8.95 1.31 -13.94
C VAL A 41 -10.15 0.61 -14.59
N PRO A 42 -10.75 1.20 -15.63
CA PRO A 42 -11.97 0.65 -16.23
C PRO A 42 -11.77 -0.76 -16.80
N VAL A 43 -10.60 -1.00 -17.39
CA VAL A 43 -10.22 -2.29 -17.99
C VAL A 43 -8.97 -2.81 -17.30
N TRP A 44 -9.17 -3.81 -16.45
CA TRP A 44 -8.11 -4.55 -15.79
C TRP A 44 -8.43 -6.04 -15.80
N LYS A 45 -7.41 -6.87 -15.66
CA LYS A 45 -7.58 -8.33 -15.49
C LYS A 45 -8.55 -8.60 -14.33
N ASN A 46 -9.50 -9.51 -14.56
CA ASN A 46 -10.49 -9.93 -13.56
C ASN A 46 -11.51 -8.85 -13.13
N ASN A 47 -11.60 -7.70 -13.79
CA ASN A 47 -12.77 -6.84 -13.63
C ASN A 47 -14.03 -7.60 -14.09
N ALA A 48 -15.13 -7.45 -13.35
CA ALA A 48 -16.40 -8.12 -13.62
C ALA A 48 -17.57 -7.20 -13.29
N GLY A 49 -18.63 -7.30 -14.08
CA GLY A 49 -19.77 -6.38 -14.01
C GLY A 49 -19.52 -5.05 -14.73
N ARG A 50 -20.40 -4.09 -14.49
CA ARG A 50 -20.33 -2.73 -15.04
C ARG A 50 -20.30 -1.73 -13.90
N PHE A 51 -19.50 -0.69 -14.08
CA PHE A 51 -19.31 0.37 -13.11
C PHE A 51 -18.66 1.56 -13.81
N ARG A 52 -18.79 2.75 -13.23
CA ARG A 52 -18.16 3.97 -13.74
C ARG A 52 -17.67 4.84 -12.60
N GLU A 53 -16.55 5.54 -12.78
CA GLU A 53 -16.15 6.57 -11.84
C GLU A 53 -17.08 7.78 -11.97
N SER A 54 -17.52 8.32 -10.84
CA SER A 54 -18.26 9.58 -10.79
C SER A 54 -17.35 10.73 -11.26
N ARG A 55 -17.92 11.64 -12.05
CA ARG A 55 -17.22 12.86 -12.46
C ARG A 55 -17.15 13.90 -11.34
N ASP A 56 -18.09 13.82 -10.39
CA ASP A 56 -18.30 14.85 -9.38
C ASP A 56 -17.56 14.55 -8.07
N GLN A 57 -17.20 13.28 -7.83
CA GLN A 57 -16.57 12.84 -6.60
C GLN A 57 -15.53 11.74 -6.84
N LYS A 58 -14.26 12.05 -6.54
CA LYS A 58 -13.16 11.06 -6.57
C LYS A 58 -13.45 9.92 -5.59
N GLY A 59 -13.24 8.68 -6.04
CA GLY A 59 -13.46 7.49 -5.22
C GLY A 59 -14.93 7.06 -5.10
N LEU A 60 -15.87 7.77 -5.74
CA LEU A 60 -17.24 7.31 -5.90
C LEU A 60 -17.38 6.56 -7.23
N ILE A 61 -17.85 5.33 -7.17
CA ILE A 61 -18.14 4.46 -8.31
C ILE A 61 -19.66 4.30 -8.40
N THR A 62 -20.24 4.63 -9.56
CA THR A 62 -21.69 4.60 -9.81
C THR A 62 -22.05 3.59 -10.90
N ASN A 63 -23.35 3.35 -11.06
CA ASN A 63 -23.92 2.41 -12.03
C ASN A 63 -23.32 1.01 -11.86
N CYS A 64 -23.20 0.58 -10.61
CA CYS A 64 -22.62 -0.70 -10.26
C CYS A 64 -23.62 -1.84 -10.54
N GLU A 65 -23.47 -2.49 -11.69
CA GLU A 65 -24.23 -3.67 -12.09
C GLU A 65 -23.33 -4.90 -11.97
N PRO A 66 -23.62 -5.86 -11.08
CA PRO A 66 -22.87 -7.11 -11.01
C PRO A 66 -22.92 -7.87 -12.34
N ASP A 67 -21.90 -8.70 -12.57
CA ASP A 67 -21.92 -9.66 -13.66
C ASP A 67 -23.15 -10.56 -13.57
N ARG A 68 -23.86 -10.75 -14.70
CA ARG A 68 -25.18 -11.42 -14.70
C ARG A 68 -25.09 -12.91 -14.40
N GLU A 69 -23.97 -13.55 -14.73
CA GLU A 69 -23.79 -14.98 -14.56
C GLU A 69 -23.35 -15.31 -13.13
N THR A 70 -22.39 -14.56 -12.61
CA THR A 70 -21.78 -14.83 -11.30
C THR A 70 -22.42 -14.06 -10.15
N GLY A 71 -23.12 -12.95 -10.45
CA GLY A 71 -23.62 -12.00 -9.45
C GLY A 71 -22.51 -11.23 -8.72
N ILE A 72 -21.26 -11.32 -9.20
CA ILE A 72 -20.08 -10.67 -8.61
C ILE A 72 -19.84 -9.34 -9.32
N ILE A 73 -19.39 -8.35 -8.55
CA ILE A 73 -18.77 -7.14 -9.10
C ILE A 73 -17.29 -7.14 -8.70
N ALA A 74 -16.42 -6.90 -9.67
CA ALA A 74 -14.99 -6.75 -9.45
C ALA A 74 -14.47 -5.52 -10.18
N PHE A 75 -13.86 -4.61 -9.42
CA PHE A 75 -13.33 -3.36 -9.95
C PHE A 75 -11.92 -3.13 -9.44
N SER A 76 -11.14 -2.37 -10.19
CA SER A 76 -9.71 -2.18 -9.91
C SER A 76 -9.35 -0.71 -9.83
N VAL A 77 -8.49 -0.36 -8.87
CA VAL A 77 -7.91 0.98 -8.74
C VAL A 77 -6.39 0.89 -8.83
N ALA A 78 -5.79 1.74 -9.65
CA ALA A 78 -4.34 1.91 -9.69
C ALA A 78 -3.93 2.86 -8.58
N VAL A 79 -2.85 2.56 -7.87
CA VAL A 79 -2.40 3.28 -6.68
C VAL A 79 -0.89 3.53 -6.76
N ASN A 80 -0.47 4.73 -6.34
CA ASN A 80 0.93 5.07 -6.20
C ASN A 80 1.41 4.91 -4.75
N PHE A 81 2.05 3.78 -4.46
CA PHE A 81 2.76 3.49 -3.22
C PHE A 81 4.25 3.89 -3.25
N GLY A 82 4.75 4.42 -4.37
CA GLY A 82 6.17 4.81 -4.50
C GLY A 82 6.59 5.82 -3.43
N GLY A 83 5.66 6.69 -3.05
CA GLY A 83 5.74 7.63 -1.93
C GLY A 83 6.03 6.98 -0.57
N LEU A 84 5.68 5.71 -0.37
CA LEU A 84 5.87 5.02 0.91
C LEU A 84 7.28 4.44 1.05
N GLN A 85 7.93 4.08 -0.07
CA GLN A 85 9.25 3.43 -0.08
C GLN A 85 9.29 2.20 0.85
N LYS A 86 8.31 1.30 0.69
CA LYS A 86 8.26 -0.01 1.36
C LYS A 86 8.63 -1.10 0.38
N ASP A 87 9.05 -2.25 0.91
CA ASP A 87 9.38 -3.40 0.08
C ASP A 87 8.13 -3.95 -0.64
N GLU A 88 8.38 -4.62 -1.77
CA GLU A 88 7.32 -5.18 -2.61
C GLU A 88 6.52 -6.28 -1.90
N ALA A 89 7.18 -7.10 -1.09
CA ALA A 89 6.53 -8.19 -0.36
C ALA A 89 5.52 -7.65 0.66
N PHE A 90 5.78 -6.48 1.22
CA PHE A 90 4.91 -5.77 2.13
C PHE A 90 3.73 -5.13 1.38
N LEU A 91 4.01 -4.41 0.29
CA LEU A 91 2.98 -3.69 -0.47
C LEU A 91 2.02 -4.63 -1.22
N SER A 92 2.47 -5.81 -1.64
CA SER A 92 1.64 -6.79 -2.35
C SER A 92 1.02 -7.86 -1.45
N ASN A 93 1.30 -7.88 -0.14
CA ASN A 93 0.69 -8.84 0.79
C ASN A 93 -0.62 -8.30 1.38
N PRO A 94 -1.78 -8.91 1.07
CA PRO A 94 -3.08 -8.45 1.56
C PRO A 94 -3.21 -8.46 3.09
N SER A 95 -2.44 -9.28 3.82
CA SER A 95 -2.51 -9.32 5.29
C SER A 95 -1.94 -8.06 5.96
N ASN A 96 -1.21 -7.23 5.21
CA ASN A 96 -0.75 -5.91 5.68
C ASN A 96 -1.84 -4.84 5.59
N PHE A 97 -2.95 -5.14 4.93
CA PHE A 97 -4.06 -4.23 4.74
C PHE A 97 -5.26 -4.69 5.58
N THR A 98 -5.95 -3.73 6.19
CA THR A 98 -7.26 -3.94 6.78
C THR A 98 -8.32 -3.42 5.81
N ILE A 99 -9.30 -4.26 5.50
CA ILE A 99 -10.48 -3.89 4.70
C ILE A 99 -11.72 -3.91 5.58
N GLN A 100 -12.47 -2.82 5.55
CA GLN A 100 -13.78 -2.71 6.17
C GLN A 100 -14.79 -2.52 5.04
N SER A 101 -15.73 -3.45 4.92
CA SER A 101 -16.77 -3.44 3.91
C SER A 101 -18.04 -4.05 4.49
N GLN A 102 -19.18 -3.40 4.26
CA GLN A 102 -20.48 -3.89 4.71
C GLN A 102 -20.90 -5.14 3.92
N ASN A 103 -20.63 -5.15 2.62
CA ASN A 103 -20.92 -6.27 1.72
C ASN A 103 -19.83 -7.37 1.71
N GLY A 104 -18.81 -7.27 2.57
CA GLY A 104 -17.75 -8.28 2.69
C GLY A 104 -16.85 -8.37 1.46
N PHE A 105 -16.54 -7.24 0.83
CA PHE A 105 -15.58 -7.20 -0.27
C PHE A 105 -14.20 -7.70 0.20
N THR A 106 -13.53 -8.40 -0.72
CA THR A 106 -12.15 -8.83 -0.59
C THR A 106 -11.27 -8.02 -1.52
N MET A 107 -9.95 -8.02 -1.29
CA MET A 107 -9.01 -7.35 -2.18
C MET A 107 -7.81 -8.22 -2.54
N LYS A 108 -7.23 -7.93 -3.70
CA LYS A 108 -5.91 -8.39 -4.13
C LYS A 108 -5.08 -7.18 -4.53
N VAL A 109 -3.80 -7.18 -4.19
CA VAL A 109 -2.84 -6.15 -4.59
C VAL A 109 -1.81 -6.76 -5.53
N GLU A 110 -1.53 -6.09 -6.64
CA GLU A 110 -0.55 -6.54 -7.62
C GLU A 110 0.32 -5.37 -8.07
N LYS A 111 1.64 -5.58 -8.14
CA LYS A 111 2.55 -4.62 -8.78
C LYS A 111 2.22 -4.45 -10.25
N ILE A 112 2.26 -3.22 -10.74
CA ILE A 112 2.18 -2.91 -12.17
C ILE A 112 3.52 -3.26 -12.82
N MET A 113 3.47 -4.07 -13.89
CA MET A 113 4.62 -4.37 -14.73
C MET A 113 4.64 -3.46 -15.96
N PRO A 114 5.82 -3.19 -16.56
CA PRO A 114 5.90 -2.41 -17.79
C PRO A 114 5.01 -2.96 -18.93
N THR A 115 4.83 -4.28 -18.98
CA THR A 115 3.95 -4.96 -19.94
C THR A 115 2.47 -4.67 -19.75
N ASP A 116 2.05 -4.22 -18.58
CA ASP A 116 0.65 -3.87 -18.29
C ASP A 116 0.29 -2.47 -18.84
N ILE A 117 1.30 -1.64 -19.12
CA ILE A 117 1.13 -0.27 -19.63
C ILE A 117 1.04 -0.32 -21.16
N THR A 118 -0.19 -0.41 -21.66
CA THR A 118 -0.54 -0.39 -23.08
C THR A 118 -1.19 0.93 -23.46
N GLY A 119 -1.41 1.19 -24.76
CA GLY A 119 -2.11 2.40 -25.21
C GLY A 119 -3.47 2.63 -24.53
N ASN A 120 -4.21 1.55 -24.22
CA ASN A 120 -5.53 1.64 -23.60
C ASN A 120 -5.48 1.87 -22.07
N THR A 121 -4.41 1.43 -21.40
CA THR A 121 -4.28 1.49 -19.94
C THR A 121 -3.37 2.62 -19.47
N LYS A 122 -2.57 3.21 -20.37
CA LYS A 122 -1.55 4.23 -20.05
C LYS A 122 -2.09 5.39 -19.21
N THR A 123 -3.23 5.96 -19.57
CA THR A 123 -3.82 7.11 -18.84
C THR A 123 -4.10 6.81 -17.36
N TYR A 124 -4.39 5.56 -17.03
CA TYR A 124 -4.74 5.11 -15.68
C TYR A 124 -3.52 4.60 -14.90
N LEU A 125 -2.60 3.91 -15.58
CA LEU A 125 -1.46 3.22 -14.96
C LEU A 125 -0.16 4.04 -14.93
N ASP A 126 -0.01 5.03 -15.80
CA ASP A 126 1.20 5.85 -15.85
C ASP A 126 1.39 6.63 -14.54
N GLY A 127 2.59 6.52 -13.97
CA GLY A 127 2.92 7.05 -12.63
C GLY A 127 2.30 6.29 -11.45
N MET A 128 1.56 5.20 -11.68
CA MET A 128 1.06 4.31 -10.62
C MET A 128 2.01 3.13 -10.41
N THR A 129 1.93 2.50 -9.24
CA THR A 129 2.87 1.42 -8.87
C THR A 129 2.20 0.07 -8.71
N HIS A 130 0.96 0.05 -8.26
CA HIS A 130 0.21 -1.17 -7.95
C HIS A 130 -1.24 -1.00 -8.44
N VAL A 131 -1.92 -2.11 -8.65
CA VAL A 131 -3.37 -2.17 -8.80
C VAL A 131 -3.96 -2.97 -7.66
N ILE A 132 -5.00 -2.41 -7.03
CA ILE A 132 -5.83 -3.10 -6.05
C ILE A 132 -7.13 -3.48 -6.74
N THR A 133 -7.44 -4.77 -6.78
CA THR A 133 -8.72 -5.29 -7.30
C THR A 133 -9.60 -5.67 -6.11
N PHE A 134 -10.81 -5.12 -6.08
CA PHE A 134 -11.83 -5.42 -5.09
C PHE A 134 -12.87 -6.35 -5.70
N THR A 135 -13.24 -7.41 -4.99
CA THR A 135 -14.20 -8.41 -5.45
C THR A 135 -15.23 -8.70 -4.38
N GLY A 136 -16.51 -8.65 -4.75
CA GLY A 136 -17.61 -8.89 -3.82
C GLY A 136 -18.97 -8.97 -4.51
N LYS A 137 -20.04 -8.98 -3.71
CA LYS A 137 -21.42 -8.92 -4.18
C LYS A 137 -22.07 -7.63 -3.70
N MET A 138 -22.83 -6.97 -4.57
CA MET A 138 -23.49 -5.71 -4.21
C MET A 138 -24.91 -5.96 -3.68
N ASN A 139 -25.01 -6.39 -2.41
CA ASN A 139 -26.29 -6.76 -1.79
C ASN A 139 -27.10 -5.52 -1.36
N THR A 140 -26.44 -4.39 -1.10
CA THR A 140 -27.06 -3.11 -0.73
C THR A 140 -27.07 -2.12 -1.91
N ALA A 141 -27.78 -1.00 -1.78
CA ALA A 141 -27.78 0.07 -2.79
C ALA A 141 -26.51 0.94 -2.74
N LYS A 142 -25.86 1.01 -1.58
CA LYS A 142 -24.62 1.73 -1.34
C LYS A 142 -23.64 0.88 -0.56
N GLU A 143 -22.35 1.02 -0.84
CA GLU A 143 -21.25 0.38 -0.14
C GLU A 143 -20.15 1.41 0.11
N GLU A 144 -19.48 1.30 1.25
CA GLU A 144 -18.26 2.05 1.53
C GLU A 144 -17.17 1.08 1.97
N ILE A 145 -16.10 1.02 1.18
CA ILE A 145 -14.92 0.19 1.41
C ILE A 145 -13.82 1.10 1.95
N ASN A 146 -13.42 0.85 3.19
CA ASN A 146 -12.29 1.53 3.82
C ASN A 146 -11.10 0.58 3.86
N VAL A 147 -9.98 1.00 3.27
CA VAL A 147 -8.73 0.24 3.18
C VAL A 147 -7.66 0.99 3.95
N ASN A 148 -6.99 0.29 4.87
CA ASN A 148 -5.91 0.84 5.67
C ASN A 148 -4.65 -0.03 5.53
N LEU A 149 -3.50 0.58 5.26
CA LEU A 149 -2.21 -0.10 5.26
C LEU A 149 -1.55 0.08 6.63
N ARG A 150 -1.28 -1.02 7.33
CA ARG A 150 -0.74 -0.99 8.71
C ARG A 150 0.61 -0.27 8.77
N ASN A 151 0.78 0.56 9.79
CA ASN A 151 2.07 1.11 10.17
C ASN A 151 2.65 0.23 11.27
N ASP A 152 3.43 -0.78 10.87
CA ASP A 152 4.11 -1.65 11.82
C ASP A 152 5.61 -1.35 11.86
N PHE A 153 6.17 -1.45 13.06
CA PHE A 153 7.61 -1.47 13.24
C PHE A 153 8.17 -2.81 12.74
N PRO A 154 9.15 -2.81 11.82
CA PRO A 154 9.61 -4.04 11.19
C PRO A 154 10.20 -5.05 12.18
N ALA A 155 9.75 -6.29 12.11
CA ALA A 155 10.22 -7.37 12.98
C ALA A 155 11.72 -7.67 12.80
N TRP A 156 12.28 -7.43 11.60
CA TRP A 156 13.70 -7.66 11.36
C TRP A 156 14.61 -6.78 12.24
N ILE A 157 14.15 -5.61 12.68
CA ILE A 157 14.93 -4.73 13.55
C ILE A 157 15.22 -5.42 14.90
N ALA A 158 14.20 -6.06 15.48
CA ALA A 158 14.35 -6.84 16.69
C ALA A 158 15.23 -8.09 16.48
N GLN A 159 15.26 -8.65 15.26
CA GLN A 159 16.15 -9.77 14.93
C GLN A 159 17.62 -9.33 14.72
N SER A 160 17.84 -8.04 14.42
CA SER A 160 19.16 -7.45 14.21
C SER A 160 19.67 -6.65 15.40
N THR A 161 18.98 -6.67 16.54
CA THR A 161 19.38 -5.98 17.77
C THR A 161 20.05 -6.93 18.76
N SER A 162 20.97 -6.42 19.56
CA SER A 162 21.42 -7.06 20.81
C SER A 162 21.18 -6.13 21.98
N ASP A 163 20.89 -6.70 23.15
CA ASP A 163 20.87 -6.00 24.45
C ASP A 163 22.15 -6.29 25.27
N ASP A 164 23.12 -7.03 24.70
CA ASP A 164 24.42 -7.34 25.32
C ASP A 164 25.56 -7.27 24.29
N ASP A 165 26.52 -6.38 24.52
CA ASP A 165 27.75 -6.22 23.76
C ASP A 165 29.02 -6.39 24.62
N SER A 166 28.87 -6.95 25.83
CA SER A 166 29.94 -7.08 26.82
C SER A 166 31.12 -7.96 26.35
N SER A 167 30.89 -8.83 25.35
CA SER A 167 31.92 -9.68 24.75
C SER A 167 31.67 -9.96 23.27
N ALA A 168 32.76 -9.97 22.48
CA ALA A 168 32.73 -10.39 21.08
C ALA A 168 32.42 -11.89 20.90
N SER A 169 32.47 -12.69 21.96
CA SER A 169 32.10 -14.12 21.95
C SER A 169 30.60 -14.37 22.12
N THR A 170 29.80 -13.34 22.41
CA THR A 170 28.36 -13.49 22.59
C THR A 170 27.70 -13.96 21.29
N ALA A 171 26.77 -14.91 21.41
CA ALA A 171 26.07 -15.46 20.26
C ALA A 171 25.35 -14.35 19.47
N GLY A 172 25.59 -14.28 18.17
CA GLY A 172 24.99 -13.25 17.32
C GLY A 172 25.73 -11.90 17.30
N PHE A 173 26.82 -11.71 18.03
CA PHE A 173 27.60 -10.46 18.05
C PHE A 173 28.00 -9.99 16.65
N ALA A 174 28.41 -10.91 15.78
CA ALA A 174 28.80 -10.59 14.40
C ALA A 174 27.64 -10.14 13.48
N ASN A 175 26.38 -10.39 13.87
CA ASN A 175 25.20 -10.22 13.03
C ASN A 175 24.13 -9.30 13.66
N THR A 176 24.43 -8.69 14.81
CA THR A 176 23.50 -7.82 15.54
C THR A 176 24.17 -6.51 15.92
N THR A 177 23.37 -5.50 16.23
CA THR A 177 23.85 -4.19 16.67
C THR A 177 23.25 -3.87 18.04
N PHE A 178 24.10 -3.50 19.00
CA PHE A 178 23.66 -3.17 20.35
C PHE A 178 22.71 -1.98 20.37
N GLY A 179 21.57 -2.13 21.06
CA GLY A 179 20.60 -1.05 21.28
C GLY A 179 19.89 -0.53 20.02
N LEU A 180 20.06 -1.19 18.86
CA LEU A 180 19.50 -0.75 17.58
C LEU A 180 17.98 -0.61 17.65
N GLU A 181 17.29 -1.60 18.20
CA GLU A 181 15.83 -1.55 18.33
C GLU A 181 15.40 -0.35 19.16
N ARG A 182 16.01 -0.10 20.32
CA ARG A 182 15.62 0.99 21.22
C ARG A 182 15.76 2.35 20.55
N PHE A 183 16.86 2.55 19.82
CA PHE A 183 17.11 3.76 19.05
C PHE A 183 16.06 3.97 17.96
N LEU A 184 15.85 2.95 17.10
CA LEU A 184 14.90 3.05 15.99
C LEU A 184 13.45 3.10 16.48
N ARG A 185 13.13 2.47 17.61
CA ARG A 185 11.82 2.54 18.28
C ARG A 185 11.51 3.96 18.73
N GLY A 186 12.47 4.63 19.36
CA GLY A 186 12.28 6.03 19.76
C GLY A 186 11.95 6.95 18.58
N ILE A 187 12.61 6.73 17.44
CA ILE A 187 12.29 7.45 16.19
C ILE A 187 10.90 7.04 15.70
N TYR A 188 10.60 5.74 15.63
CA TYR A 188 9.30 5.23 15.22
C TYR A 188 8.18 5.90 16.01
N ASP A 189 8.23 5.80 17.34
CA ASP A 189 7.24 6.36 18.25
C ASP A 189 7.11 7.87 18.04
N ALA A 190 8.20 8.62 17.84
CA ALA A 190 8.11 10.06 17.56
C ALA A 190 7.35 10.39 16.26
N PHE A 191 7.42 9.53 15.23
CA PHE A 191 6.72 9.71 13.95
C PHE A 191 5.34 9.02 13.90
N SER A 192 5.08 8.05 14.79
CA SER A 192 3.87 7.20 14.78
C SER A 192 3.00 7.31 16.04
N ALA A 193 3.39 8.11 17.05
CA ALA A 193 2.81 8.16 18.40
C ALA A 193 1.30 8.32 18.51
N SER A 194 0.59 8.62 17.42
CA SER A 194 -0.87 8.79 17.42
C SER A 194 -1.61 7.89 16.43
N GLN A 195 -0.95 7.14 15.54
CA GLN A 195 -1.63 6.61 14.34
C GLN A 195 -1.12 5.25 13.84
N ALA A 196 -2.07 4.34 13.65
CA ALA A 196 -1.83 2.93 13.36
C ALA A 196 -1.59 2.61 11.87
N ASN A 197 -1.76 3.55 10.95
CA ASN A 197 -1.76 3.28 9.51
C ASN A 197 -0.86 4.25 8.72
N TYR A 198 -0.08 3.71 7.77
CA TYR A 198 0.71 4.54 6.84
C TYR A 198 -0.20 5.38 5.94
N THR A 199 -1.32 4.79 5.55
CA THR A 199 -2.26 5.39 4.61
C THR A 199 -3.62 4.71 4.69
N SER A 200 -4.64 5.46 4.29
CA SER A 200 -6.04 5.06 4.23
C SER A 200 -6.65 5.48 2.90
N MET A 201 -7.51 4.64 2.34
CA MET A 201 -8.27 4.91 1.13
C MET A 201 -9.73 4.53 1.36
N THR A 202 -10.65 5.39 0.94
CA THR A 202 -12.09 5.12 0.98
C THR A 202 -12.61 5.09 -0.44
N ILE A 203 -13.33 4.02 -0.78
CA ILE A 203 -14.01 3.85 -2.07
C ILE A 203 -15.49 3.64 -1.77
N LYS A 204 -16.35 4.39 -2.45
CA LYS A 204 -17.80 4.28 -2.32
C LYS A 204 -18.37 3.70 -3.59
N LEU A 205 -19.34 2.80 -3.46
CA LEU A 205 -20.08 2.25 -4.59
C LEU A 205 -21.57 2.58 -4.44
N GLU A 206 -22.20 2.93 -5.55
CA GLU A 206 -23.64 3.13 -5.67
C GLU A 206 -24.18 2.39 -6.90
N LYS A 207 -25.38 1.80 -6.76
CA LYS A 207 -26.10 1.13 -7.86
C LYS A 207 -26.54 2.13 -8.92
#